data_AF-A0A8B8G081-F1
#
_entry.id   AF-A0A8B8G081-F1
#
_cell.length_a   1.000
_cell.length_b   1.000
_cell.length_c   1.000
_cell.angle_alpha   90.00
_cell.angle_beta   90.00
_cell.angle_gamma   90.00
#
_symmetry.space_group_name_H-M   'P 1'
#
loop_
_entity.id
_entity.type
_entity.pdbx_description
1 polymer ?
#
loop_
_entity_poly.entity_id
_entity_poly.type
_entity_poly.pdbx_seq_one_letter_code
_entity_poly.pdbx_strand_id
1 'polypeptide(L)'
;MSLRRVLIATKPLSRNIHCSRPLNNDPRLKELKKWQEFFQREDGVPVYLKRGMSDRLLFGFIVIGTAASLGNSLKFLYEEVIKP
;
A
#
# COMPACT_ATOMS: atom_id res chain seq x y z
N MET A 1 25.34 34.13 29.96
CA MET A 1 24.92 33.76 28.59
C MET A 1 23.42 33.53 28.56
N SER A 2 22.68 34.17 27.65
CA SER A 2 21.21 34.06 27.60
C SER A 2 20.76 32.72 26.97
N LEU A 3 19.82 32.02 27.62
CA LEU A 3 19.19 30.77 27.15
C LEU A 3 18.65 30.88 25.72
N ARG A 4 18.22 32.07 25.29
CA ARG A 4 17.78 32.32 23.91
C ARG A 4 18.89 32.07 22.89
N ARG A 5 20.15 32.42 23.21
CA ARG A 5 21.30 32.20 22.30
C ARG A 5 21.62 30.72 22.16
N VAL A 6 21.49 29.96 23.24
CA VAL A 6 21.67 28.49 23.23
C VAL A 6 20.59 27.83 22.39
N LEU A 7 19.32 28.21 22.57
CA LEU A 7 18.21 27.68 21.77
C LEU A 7 18.33 28.02 20.28
N ILE A 8 18.81 29.22 19.94
CA ILE A 8 19.05 29.59 18.53
C ILE A 8 20.20 28.77 17.94
N ALA A 9 21.26 28.51 18.71
CA ALA A 9 22.40 27.72 18.28
C ALA A 9 22.06 26.21 18.11
N THR A 10 21.11 25.67 18.89
CA THR A 10 20.72 24.25 18.81
C THR A 10 19.61 23.95 17.80
N LYS A 11 18.87 24.96 17.33
CA LYS A 11 17.86 24.82 16.25
C LYS A 11 18.34 24.08 14.99
N PRO A 12 19.51 24.40 14.38
CA PRO A 12 19.97 23.69 13.18
C PRO A 12 20.34 22.23 13.47
N LEU A 13 20.84 21.94 14.67
CA LEU A 13 21.21 20.59 15.10
C LEU A 13 19.95 19.72 15.27
N SER A 14 18.93 20.23 15.96
CA SER A 14 17.61 19.60 16.10
C SER A 14 16.95 19.36 14.73
N ARG A 15 17.05 20.32 13.82
CA ARG A 15 16.50 20.22 12.46
C ARG A 15 17.16 19.14 11.61
N ASN A 16 18.45 18.84 11.81
CA ASN A 16 19.13 17.74 11.13
C ASN A 16 18.85 16.35 11.75
N ILE A 17 18.48 16.29 13.03
CA ILE A 17 18.21 15.04 13.74
C ILE A 17 16.74 14.60 13.57
N HIS A 18 15.79 15.54 13.54
CA HIS A 18 14.35 15.25 13.49
C HIS A 18 13.65 15.56 12.16
N CYS A 19 14.27 16.32 11.25
CA CYS A 19 13.71 16.56 9.92
C CYS A 19 14.70 16.09 8.85
N SER A 20 14.30 15.08 8.07
CA SER A 20 14.81 14.93 6.71
C SER A 20 14.67 16.28 6.00
N ARG A 21 15.70 16.68 5.24
CA ARG A 21 15.67 17.91 4.41
C ARG A 21 14.32 17.98 3.69
N PRO A 22 13.69 19.16 3.54
CA PRO A 22 12.45 19.27 2.77
C PRO A 22 12.74 18.82 1.35
N LEU A 23 12.44 17.55 1.07
CA LEU A 23 12.70 16.83 -0.16
C LEU A 23 11.64 17.20 -1.22
N ASN A 24 11.20 18.46 -1.17
CA ASN A 24 10.03 19.00 -1.87
C ASN A 24 10.24 19.11 -3.38
N ASN A 25 11.50 18.95 -3.85
CA ASN A 25 11.88 19.11 -5.25
C ASN A 25 12.21 17.80 -5.97
N ASP A 26 12.19 16.65 -5.30
CA ASP A 26 12.41 15.37 -5.98
C ASP A 26 11.12 14.95 -6.73
N PRO A 27 11.16 14.77 -8.07
CA PRO A 27 9.99 14.36 -8.84
C PRO A 27 9.40 13.03 -8.38
N ARG A 28 10.21 12.08 -7.89
CA ARG A 28 9.74 10.77 -7.42
C ARG A 28 8.87 10.91 -6.17
N LEU A 29 9.23 11.82 -5.28
CA LEU A 29 8.46 12.10 -4.06
C LEU A 29 7.16 12.84 -4.34
N LYS A 30 7.13 13.68 -5.38
CA LYS A 30 5.88 14.30 -5.85
C LYS A 30 4.91 13.24 -6.37
N GLU A 31 5.41 12.26 -7.13
CA GLU A 31 4.59 11.15 -7.61
C GLU A 31 4.11 10.26 -6.47
N LEU A 32 4.99 9.91 -5.53
CA LEU A 32 4.64 9.15 -4.32
C LEU A 32 3.52 9.86 -3.54
N LYS A 33 3.63 11.18 -3.36
CA LYS A 33 2.63 11.95 -2.62
C LYS A 33 1.27 11.95 -3.30
N LYS A 34 1.22 12.00 -4.64
CA LYS A 34 -0.04 11.83 -5.40
C LYS A 34 -0.67 10.46 -5.15
N TRP A 35 0.14 9.40 -5.14
CA TRP A 35 -0.34 8.06 -4.82
C TRP A 35 -0.82 7.96 -3.37
N GLN A 36 -0.11 8.57 -2.42
CA GLN A 36 -0.55 8.63 -1.02
C GLN A 36 -1.90 9.33 -0.90
N GLU A 37 -2.08 10.49 -1.51
CA GLU A 37 -3.34 11.22 -1.51
C GLU A 37 -4.48 10.41 -2.15
N PHE A 38 -4.20 9.70 -3.25
CA PHE A 38 -5.17 8.81 -3.89
C PHE A 38 -5.58 7.64 -2.98
N PHE A 39 -4.63 6.91 -2.41
CA PHE A 39 -4.92 5.74 -1.57
C PHE A 39 -5.38 6.08 -0.16
N GLN A 40 -5.18 7.31 0.33
CA GLN A 40 -5.65 7.76 1.64
C GLN A 40 -7.03 8.42 1.62
N ARG A 41 -7.57 8.75 0.43
CA ARG A 41 -8.90 9.35 0.30
C ARG A 41 -10.00 8.45 0.88
N GLU A 42 -10.91 9.00 1.68
CA GLU A 42 -12.02 8.27 2.30
C GLU A 42 -13.18 8.07 1.30
N ASP A 43 -12.98 7.19 0.31
CA ASP A 43 -13.98 6.90 -0.74
C ASP A 43 -14.91 5.73 -0.40
N GLY A 44 -14.74 5.09 0.77
CA GLY A 44 -15.46 3.87 1.15
C GLY A 44 -15.08 2.62 0.34
N VAL A 45 -14.18 2.73 -0.65
CA VAL A 45 -13.70 1.61 -1.45
C VAL A 45 -12.57 0.89 -0.71
N PRO A 46 -12.61 -0.45 -0.59
CA PRO A 46 -11.53 -1.20 0.04
C PRO A 46 -10.22 -1.07 -0.75
N VAL A 47 -9.09 -1.12 -0.04
CA VAL A 47 -7.75 -0.84 -0.60
C VAL A 47 -7.45 -1.69 -1.83
N TYR A 48 -7.86 -2.97 -1.84
CA TYR A 48 -7.59 -3.91 -2.94
C TYR A 48 -8.45 -3.68 -4.20
N LEU A 49 -9.41 -2.75 -4.17
CA LEU A 49 -10.19 -2.33 -5.34
C LEU A 49 -9.98 -0.85 -5.68
N LYS A 50 -9.06 -0.19 -4.97
CA LYS A 50 -8.97 1.27 -4.94
C LYS A 50 -8.45 1.86 -6.26
N ARG A 51 -7.73 1.08 -7.07
CA ARG A 51 -7.27 1.50 -8.41
C ARG A 51 -8.38 1.44 -9.46
N GLY A 52 -9.54 0.88 -9.14
CA GLY A 52 -10.72 0.87 -9.99
C GLY A 52 -10.87 -0.39 -10.84
N MET A 53 -11.10 -0.23 -12.16
CA MET A 53 -11.50 -1.33 -13.05
C MET A 53 -10.44 -2.44 -13.16
N SER A 54 -9.15 -2.09 -13.18
CA SER A 54 -8.05 -3.05 -13.25
C SER A 54 -8.10 -4.05 -12.08
N ASP A 55 -8.35 -3.53 -10.87
CA ASP A 55 -8.36 -4.33 -9.66
C ASP A 55 -9.58 -5.24 -9.62
N ARG A 56 -10.73 -4.75 -10.10
CA ARG A 56 -11.96 -5.54 -10.21
C ARG A 56 -11.81 -6.71 -11.19
N LEU A 57 -11.18 -6.48 -12.34
CA LEU A 57 -10.90 -7.53 -13.30
C LEU A 57 -9.93 -8.56 -12.73
N LEU A 58 -8.82 -8.10 -12.14
CA LEU A 58 -7.82 -8.99 -11.54
C LEU A 58 -8.42 -9.83 -10.40
N PHE A 59 -9.17 -9.19 -9.49
CA PHE A 59 -9.87 -9.87 -8.42
C PHE A 59 -10.89 -10.89 -8.97
N GLY A 60 -11.66 -10.52 -10.00
CA GLY A 60 -12.59 -11.43 -10.67
C GLY A 60 -11.90 -12.67 -11.22
N PHE A 61 -10.78 -12.52 -11.93
CA PHE A 61 -9.99 -13.66 -12.43
C PHE A 61 -9.49 -14.56 -11.32
N ILE A 62 -9.02 -13.98 -10.21
CA ILE A 62 -8.54 -14.76 -9.05
C ILE A 62 -9.70 -15.56 -8.44
N VAL A 63 -10.87 -14.94 -8.25
CA VAL A 63 -12.04 -15.62 -7.66
C VAL A 63 -12.50 -16.77 -8.56
N ILE A 64 -12.66 -16.53 -9.87
CA ILE A 64 -13.09 -17.56 -10.82
C ILE A 64 -12.07 -18.69 -10.89
N GLY A 65 -10.79 -18.35 -11.05
CA GLY A 65 -9.71 -19.33 -11.11
C GLY A 65 -9.65 -20.18 -9.85
N THR A 66 -9.76 -19.56 -8.67
CA THR A 66 -9.75 -20.27 -7.38
C THR A 66 -10.95 -21.21 -7.25
N ALA A 67 -12.15 -20.79 -7.62
CA ALA A 67 -13.34 -21.63 -7.58
C ALA A 67 -13.23 -22.84 -8.53
N ALA A 68 -12.74 -22.62 -9.74
CA ALA A 68 -12.51 -23.69 -10.72
C ALA A 68 -11.45 -24.69 -10.23
N SER A 69 -10.32 -24.18 -9.71
CA SER A 69 -9.27 -25.02 -9.13
C SER A 69 -9.78 -25.84 -7.95
N LEU A 70 -10.55 -25.24 -7.05
CA LEU A 70 -11.14 -25.95 -5.92
C LEU A 70 -12.08 -27.06 -6.37
N GLY A 71 -12.92 -26.81 -7.37
CA GLY A 71 -13.80 -27.82 -7.96
C GLY A 71 -13.03 -29.01 -8.53
N ASN A 72 -11.95 -28.74 -9.26
CA ASN A 72 -11.07 -29.79 -9.79
C ASN A 72 -10.37 -30.59 -8.69
N SER A 73 -9.89 -29.91 -7.63
CA SER A 73 -9.28 -30.58 -6.49
C SER A 73 -10.26 -31.49 -5.75
N LEU A 74 -11.51 -31.04 -5.57
CA LEU A 74 -12.56 -31.86 -4.94
C LEU A 74 -12.94 -33.07 -5.80
N LYS A 75 -13.05 -32.87 -7.12
CA LYS A 75 -13.29 -33.98 -8.06
C LYS A 75 -12.19 -35.03 -7.97
N PHE A 76 -10.93 -34.60 -8.03
CA PHE A 76 -9.78 -35.49 -7.92
C PHE A 76 -9.80 -36.29 -6.60
N LEU A 77 -10.04 -35.60 -5.48
CA LEU A 77 -10.11 -36.25 -4.18
C LEU A 77 -11.23 -37.30 -4.12
N TYR A 78 -12.40 -37.00 -4.69
CA TYR A 78 -13.51 -37.94 -4.72
C TYR A 78 -13.20 -39.18 -5.57
N GLU A 79 -12.68 -38.99 -6.78
CA GLU A 79 -12.42 -40.08 -7.73
C GLU A 79 -11.28 -40.99 -7.29
N GLU A 80 -10.17 -40.44 -6.80
CA GLU A 80 -8.96 -41.22 -6.52
C GLU A 80 -8.83 -41.69 -5.07
N VAL A 81 -9.42 -40.95 -4.11
CA VAL A 81 -9.21 -41.22 -2.68
C VAL A 81 -10.45 -41.85 -2.02
N ILE A 82 -11.65 -41.35 -2.33
CA ILE A 82 -12.89 -41.77 -1.65
C ILE A 82 -13.57 -42.94 -2.36
N LYS A 83 -13.54 -42.97 -3.70
CA LYS A 83 -14.20 -43.98 -4.52
C LYS A 83 -13.25 -45.02 -5.17
N PRO A 84 -12.11 -45.42 -4.57
CA PRO A 84 -11.25 -46.42 -5.19
C PRO A 84 -11.97 -47.76 -5.38
#